data_AF-A0A497M972-F1
#
_entry.id   AF-A0A497M972-F1
#
_cell.length_a   1.000
_cell.length_b   1.000
_cell.length_c   1.000
_cell.angle_alpha   90.00
_cell.angle_beta   90.00
_cell.angle_gamma   90.00
#
_symmetry.space_group_name_H-M   'P 1'
#
loop_
_entity.id
_entity.type
_entity.pdbx_description
1 polymer ?
#
loop_
_entity_poly.entity_id
_entity_poly.type
_entity_poly.pdbx_seq_one_letter_code
_entity_poly.pdbx_strand_id
1 'polypeptide(L)'
;MVNLRRRVPVRDARGDAVVAGFVHEVRRLKNIVFIVLRDVSGFIQVTAKRGVVSDKVFDLLSEVKRESVIAVEGEAFESKISKLGLEIVPKDVEILCESLEPPAIEFYRTDLIKTGLDKRLRYRFLDLRNPKTMTIFRVQSLVCQAIDEFFREKGFTEVHTSKLVAQATESGANVFPVDYFGRRAYLAQSPQFYKQMLMAAGFEKVFEVGPVFRAEKHHTPRHLCEYVSIDFEVSYIESDEDVMKVVEEMIAHACQTVGEKCRNELEILGVEVEPVKTPLPRIPMRYAYKLLEGRGFKTQPLEDLDPEGERLLSRIVREEYGSGLFFLNEYPWPPRPFYTMRIEETPEWTRSFDLIW
;
A
#
# COMPACT_ATOMS: atom_id res chain seq x y z
N MET A 1 3.72 19.01 -34.21
CA MET A 1 4.13 18.08 -33.15
C MET A 1 4.09 18.88 -31.87
N VAL A 2 3.33 18.38 -30.91
CA VAL A 2 3.13 19.02 -29.62
C VAL A 2 4.44 18.92 -28.82
N ASN A 3 4.91 20.04 -28.27
CA ASN A 3 6.16 20.04 -27.48
C ASN A 3 5.91 19.47 -26.07
N LEU A 4 6.04 18.15 -25.92
CA LEU A 4 5.85 17.44 -24.65
C LEU A 4 6.80 17.86 -23.53
N ARG A 5 7.91 18.57 -23.82
CA ARG A 5 8.76 19.14 -22.76
C ARG A 5 8.06 20.23 -21.95
N ARG A 6 7.01 20.85 -22.51
CA ARG A 6 6.16 21.83 -21.82
C ARG A 6 4.99 21.18 -21.07
N ARG A 7 4.89 19.84 -21.06
CA ARG A 7 3.77 19.14 -20.44
C ARG A 7 3.69 19.46 -18.95
N VAL A 8 2.49 19.80 -18.50
CA VAL A 8 2.13 19.87 -17.08
C VAL A 8 1.12 18.77 -16.74
N PRO A 9 1.02 18.34 -15.46
CA PRO A 9 -0.07 17.49 -15.01
C PRO A 9 -1.43 18.14 -15.27
N VAL A 10 -2.47 17.36 -15.61
CA VAL A 10 -3.77 17.95 -16.00
C VAL A 10 -4.38 18.84 -14.92
N ARG A 11 -4.18 18.53 -13.63
CA ARG A 11 -4.69 19.36 -12.52
C ARG A 11 -4.05 20.76 -12.46
N ASP A 12 -2.81 20.87 -12.94
CA ASP A 12 -1.98 22.07 -12.87
C ASP A 12 -2.08 22.91 -14.15
N ALA A 13 -2.86 22.46 -15.14
CA ALA A 13 -3.03 23.16 -16.41
C ALA A 13 -3.78 24.49 -16.22
N ARG A 14 -3.12 25.60 -16.58
CA ARG A 14 -3.67 26.97 -16.59
C ARG A 14 -3.04 27.77 -17.73
N GLY A 15 -3.81 28.65 -18.37
CA GLY A 15 -3.34 29.47 -19.49
C GLY A 15 -2.90 28.63 -20.69
N ASP A 16 -1.84 29.03 -21.38
CA ASP A 16 -1.27 28.24 -22.48
C ASP A 16 -0.50 27.03 -21.94
N ALA A 17 -1.12 25.85 -22.03
CA ALA A 17 -0.65 24.63 -21.42
C ALA A 17 -0.56 23.48 -22.42
N VAL A 18 0.36 22.56 -22.16
CA VAL A 18 0.44 21.27 -22.83
C VAL A 18 0.07 20.20 -21.81
N VAL A 19 -0.92 19.38 -22.13
CA VAL A 19 -1.32 18.23 -21.32
C VAL A 19 -1.27 16.95 -22.15
N ALA A 20 -1.03 15.81 -21.51
CA ALA A 20 -1.06 14.52 -22.19
C ALA A 20 -1.58 13.45 -21.25
N GLY A 21 -2.33 12.50 -21.80
CA GLY A 21 -2.99 11.46 -21.01
C GLY A 21 -3.82 10.50 -21.85
N PHE A 22 -4.60 9.68 -21.16
CA PHE A 22 -5.51 8.72 -21.76
C PHE A 22 -6.88 9.35 -21.99
N VAL A 23 -7.45 9.14 -23.17
CA VAL A 23 -8.84 9.51 -23.48
C VAL A 23 -9.78 8.64 -22.64
N HIS A 24 -10.32 9.20 -21.56
CA HIS A 24 -11.17 8.48 -20.63
C HIS A 24 -12.61 8.36 -21.15
N GLU A 25 -13.17 9.49 -21.58
CA GLU A 25 -14.50 9.54 -22.19
C GLU A 25 -14.50 10.43 -23.43
N VAL A 26 -15.41 10.14 -24.35
CA VAL A 26 -15.63 10.94 -25.55
C VAL A 26 -17.13 11.10 -25.76
N ARG A 27 -17.58 12.35 -25.92
CA ARG A 27 -18.95 12.71 -26.28
C ARG A 27 -18.92 13.58 -27.53
N ARG A 28 -19.61 13.11 -28.57
CA ARG A 28 -19.65 13.75 -29.89
C ARG A 28 -21.03 14.33 -30.16
N LEU A 29 -21.05 15.58 -30.60
CA LEU A 29 -22.22 16.26 -31.13
C LEU A 29 -21.86 16.87 -32.49
N LYS A 30 -22.86 17.24 -33.29
CA LYS A 30 -22.68 17.67 -34.69
C LYS A 30 -21.55 18.71 -34.90
N ASN A 31 -21.44 19.69 -34.00
CA ASN A 31 -20.48 20.80 -34.12
C ASN A 31 -19.54 20.93 -32.90
N ILE A 32 -19.54 19.97 -31.99
CA ILE A 32 -18.74 20.03 -30.76
C ILE A 32 -18.37 18.64 -30.26
N VAL A 33 -17.12 18.46 -29.86
CA VAL A 33 -16.59 17.23 -29.25
C VAL A 33 -16.08 17.57 -27.85
N PHE A 34 -16.50 16.76 -26.88
CA PHE A 34 -16.01 16.80 -25.51
C PHE A 34 -15.22 15.52 -25.24
N ILE A 35 -14.00 15.67 -24.73
CA ILE A 35 -13.16 14.55 -24.30
C ILE A 35 -12.78 14.76 -22.85
N VAL A 36 -12.91 13.72 -22.04
CA VAL A 36 -12.30 13.70 -20.72
C VAL A 36 -10.92 13.09 -20.88
N LEU A 37 -9.88 13.87 -20.64
CA LEU A 37 -8.50 13.42 -20.64
C LEU A 37 -8.06 13.12 -19.20
N ARG A 38 -7.50 11.93 -18.98
CA ARG A 38 -7.02 11.47 -17.67
C ARG A 38 -5.51 11.32 -17.67
N ASP A 39 -4.86 11.82 -16.63
CA ASP A 39 -3.51 11.40 -16.24
C ASP A 39 -3.46 11.03 -14.76
N VAL A 40 -2.26 10.79 -14.22
CA VAL A 40 -2.06 10.41 -12.81
C VAL A 40 -2.50 11.48 -11.80
N SER A 41 -2.63 12.74 -12.24
CA SER A 41 -2.99 13.88 -11.41
C SER A 41 -4.49 14.17 -11.38
N GLY A 42 -5.26 13.62 -12.31
CA GLY A 42 -6.72 13.77 -12.36
C GLY A 42 -7.29 13.76 -13.77
N PHE A 43 -8.30 14.60 -13.97
CA PHE A 43 -9.06 14.71 -15.21
C PHE A 43 -9.16 16.16 -15.67
N ILE A 44 -9.18 16.38 -16.98
CA ILE A 44 -9.47 17.67 -17.61
C ILE A 44 -10.42 17.47 -18.79
N GLN A 45 -11.36 18.40 -18.97
CA GLN A 45 -12.22 18.39 -20.16
C GLN A 45 -11.53 19.09 -21.33
N VAL A 46 -11.38 18.40 -22.46
CA VAL A 46 -10.99 18.99 -23.74
C VAL A 46 -12.26 19.30 -24.53
N THR A 47 -12.46 20.56 -24.89
CA THR A 47 -13.65 21.01 -25.63
C THR A 47 -13.25 21.54 -27.00
N ALA A 48 -13.66 20.84 -28.05
CA ALA A 48 -13.39 21.23 -29.43
C ALA A 48 -14.69 21.60 -30.14
N LYS A 49 -14.88 22.88 -30.47
CA LYS A 49 -16.06 23.39 -31.18
C LYS A 49 -15.68 23.85 -32.59
N ARG A 50 -16.46 23.43 -33.59
CA ARG A 50 -16.25 23.83 -34.99
C ARG A 50 -16.36 25.37 -35.11
N GLY A 51 -15.43 25.98 -35.83
CA GLY A 51 -15.31 27.44 -35.97
C GLY A 51 -14.56 28.14 -34.82
N VAL A 52 -14.22 27.42 -33.74
CA VAL A 52 -13.32 27.90 -32.68
C VAL A 52 -11.95 27.26 -32.80
N VAL A 53 -11.91 25.94 -33.00
CA VAL A 53 -10.68 25.18 -33.28
C VAL A 53 -10.52 24.95 -34.78
N SER A 54 -9.30 24.63 -35.23
CA SER A 54 -9.05 24.27 -36.63
C SER A 54 -9.79 23.00 -37.04
N ASP A 55 -10.19 22.89 -38.31
CA ASP A 55 -10.87 21.68 -38.81
C ASP A 55 -10.01 20.42 -38.62
N LYS A 56 -8.68 20.53 -38.78
CA LYS A 56 -7.73 19.44 -38.51
C LYS A 56 -7.86 18.91 -37.07
N VAL A 57 -7.88 19.80 -36.07
CA VAL A 57 -8.02 19.42 -34.66
C VAL A 57 -9.40 18.84 -34.40
N PHE A 58 -10.45 19.45 -34.96
CA PHE A 58 -11.82 18.99 -34.79
C PHE A 58 -12.02 17.57 -35.34
N ASP A 59 -11.54 17.30 -36.55
CA ASP A 59 -11.71 16.01 -37.22
C ASP A 59 -10.90 14.92 -36.51
N LEU A 60 -9.66 15.21 -36.09
CA LEU A 60 -8.83 14.27 -35.34
C LEU A 60 -9.45 13.90 -33.97
N LEU A 61 -9.96 14.89 -33.22
CA LEU A 61 -10.67 14.63 -31.97
C LEU A 61 -12.04 13.96 -32.19
N SER A 62 -12.66 14.14 -33.35
CA SER A 62 -13.91 13.46 -33.71
C SER A 62 -13.70 11.95 -33.92
N GLU A 63 -12.51 11.52 -34.31
CA GLU A 63 -12.22 10.09 -34.56
C GLU A 63 -11.54 9.38 -33.38
N VAL A 64 -11.00 10.13 -32.41
CA VAL A 64 -10.20 9.54 -31.32
C VAL A 64 -10.96 8.49 -30.49
N LYS A 65 -10.33 7.33 -30.30
CA LYS A 65 -10.91 6.22 -29.53
C LYS A 65 -10.60 6.37 -28.05
N ARG A 66 -11.49 5.84 -27.19
CA ARG A 66 -11.22 5.72 -25.75
C ARG A 66 -9.92 4.95 -25.52
N GLU A 67 -9.19 5.36 -24.49
CA GLU A 67 -7.88 4.86 -24.07
C GLU A 67 -6.74 5.09 -25.06
N SER A 68 -6.98 5.83 -26.15
CA SER A 68 -5.88 6.40 -26.92
C SER A 68 -5.12 7.41 -26.05
N VAL A 69 -3.82 7.51 -26.27
CA VAL A 69 -2.97 8.51 -25.62
C VAL A 69 -2.87 9.71 -26.55
N ILE A 70 -3.28 10.88 -26.06
CA ILE A 70 -3.19 12.12 -26.81
C ILE A 70 -2.41 13.17 -26.03
N ALA A 71 -1.74 14.06 -26.76
CA ALA A 71 -1.21 15.31 -26.28
C ALA A 71 -2.06 16.46 -26.81
N VAL A 72 -2.37 17.42 -25.95
CA VAL A 72 -3.19 18.58 -26.27
C VAL A 72 -2.43 19.83 -25.86
N GLU A 73 -2.15 20.70 -26.81
CA GLU A 73 -1.68 22.06 -26.57
C GLU A 73 -2.86 23.01 -26.72
N GLY A 74 -3.10 23.86 -25.73
CA GLY A 74 -4.29 24.69 -25.73
C GLY A 74 -4.38 25.69 -24.58
N GLU A 75 -5.48 26.42 -24.56
CA GLU A 75 -5.80 27.36 -23.50
C GLU A 75 -6.63 26.67 -22.42
N ALA A 76 -6.04 26.48 -21.23
CA ALA A 76 -6.64 25.84 -20.07
C ALA A 76 -7.14 26.87 -19.06
N PHE A 77 -8.36 26.67 -18.54
CA PHE A 77 -9.00 27.58 -17.60
C PHE A 77 -9.93 26.83 -16.64
N GLU A 78 -10.25 27.49 -15.53
CA GLU A 78 -11.24 26.99 -14.59
C GLU A 78 -12.64 27.16 -15.16
N SER A 79 -13.36 26.05 -15.23
CA SER A 79 -14.70 25.99 -15.82
C SER A 79 -15.72 25.72 -14.73
N LYS A 80 -16.64 26.68 -14.54
CA LYS A 80 -17.80 26.52 -13.63
C LYS A 80 -18.87 25.58 -14.19
N ILE A 81 -18.76 25.23 -15.47
CA ILE A 81 -19.74 24.39 -16.19
C ILE A 81 -19.24 22.94 -16.23
N SER A 82 -17.93 22.72 -16.38
CA SER A 82 -17.32 21.40 -16.31
C SER A 82 -17.47 20.84 -14.89
N LYS A 83 -18.01 19.62 -14.77
CA LYS A 83 -18.05 18.90 -13.49
C LYS A 83 -16.65 18.56 -12.94
N LEU A 84 -15.63 18.66 -13.79
CA LEU A 84 -14.23 18.42 -13.45
C LEU A 84 -13.50 19.69 -12.98
N GLY A 85 -14.16 20.86 -13.05
CA GLY A 85 -13.60 22.16 -12.66
C GLY A 85 -12.55 22.74 -13.63
N LEU A 86 -11.99 21.93 -14.52
CA LEU A 86 -10.97 22.33 -15.50
C LEU A 86 -11.37 21.98 -16.93
N GLU A 87 -11.05 22.89 -17.83
CA GLU A 87 -11.33 22.78 -19.26
C GLU A 87 -10.16 23.33 -20.08
N ILE A 88 -9.91 22.72 -21.24
CA ILE A 88 -8.90 23.17 -22.21
C ILE A 88 -9.51 23.23 -23.61
N VAL A 89 -9.31 24.37 -24.27
CA VAL A 89 -9.66 24.55 -25.69
C VAL A 89 -8.40 24.26 -26.52
N PRO A 90 -8.40 23.20 -27.35
CA PRO A 90 -7.20 22.74 -28.04
C PRO A 90 -6.81 23.66 -29.21
N LYS A 91 -5.54 24.04 -29.26
CA LYS A 91 -4.89 24.72 -30.40
C LYS A 91 -4.26 23.70 -31.36
N ASP A 92 -3.58 22.69 -30.82
CA ASP A 92 -3.04 21.55 -31.55
C ASP A 92 -3.23 20.26 -30.74
N VAL A 93 -3.32 19.13 -31.44
CA VAL A 93 -3.49 17.81 -30.84
C VAL A 93 -2.64 16.79 -31.60
N GLU A 94 -2.02 15.90 -30.84
CA GLU A 94 -1.24 14.78 -31.36
C GLU A 94 -1.74 13.46 -30.74
N ILE A 95 -2.02 12.47 -31.58
CA ILE A 95 -2.27 11.10 -31.11
C ILE A 95 -0.90 10.44 -30.93
N LEU A 96 -0.50 10.28 -29.67
CA LEU A 96 0.78 9.64 -29.33
C LEU A 96 0.69 8.12 -29.47
N CYS A 97 -0.48 7.54 -29.16
CA CYS A 97 -0.73 6.11 -29.31
C CYS A 97 -2.23 5.87 -29.48
N GLU A 98 -2.62 5.20 -30.55
CA GLU A 98 -4.03 4.85 -30.78
C GLU A 98 -4.41 3.57 -30.02
N SER A 99 -5.59 3.59 -29.40
CA SER A 99 -6.18 2.37 -28.85
C SER A 99 -6.82 1.52 -29.95
N LEU A 100 -6.29 0.32 -30.17
CA LEU A 100 -6.75 -0.58 -31.23
C LEU A 100 -7.96 -1.43 -30.82
N GLU A 101 -8.06 -1.78 -29.54
CA GLU A 101 -9.04 -2.71 -29.00
C GLU A 101 -9.73 -2.16 -27.75
N PRO A 102 -10.98 -2.55 -27.45
CA PRO A 102 -11.59 -2.23 -26.18
C PRO A 102 -10.80 -2.86 -25.03
N PRO A 103 -10.70 -2.20 -23.86
CA PRO A 103 -9.92 -2.76 -22.77
C PRO A 103 -10.49 -4.07 -22.24
N ALA A 104 -9.61 -4.98 -21.82
CA ALA A 104 -9.99 -6.32 -21.36
C ALA A 104 -10.80 -6.33 -20.04
N ILE A 105 -10.79 -5.21 -19.29
CA ILE A 105 -11.50 -5.02 -18.02
C ILE A 105 -12.18 -3.65 -17.99
N GLU A 106 -13.28 -3.51 -17.24
CA GLU A 106 -13.94 -2.22 -16.98
C GLU A 106 -13.26 -1.52 -15.79
N PHE A 107 -12.71 -0.32 -16.01
CA PHE A 107 -12.06 0.48 -14.97
C PHE A 107 -12.50 1.95 -14.95
N TYR A 108 -13.48 2.32 -15.79
CA TYR A 108 -13.96 3.70 -15.90
C TYR A 108 -14.87 4.10 -14.73
N ARG A 109 -15.60 3.15 -14.17
CA ARG A 109 -16.45 3.35 -12.99
C ARG A 109 -15.71 2.98 -11.72
N THR A 110 -15.57 3.94 -10.81
CA THR A 110 -14.87 3.78 -9.52
C THR A 110 -15.74 3.15 -8.44
N ASP A 111 -17.06 3.31 -8.55
CA ASP A 111 -18.08 2.84 -7.61
C ASP A 111 -18.50 1.38 -7.83
N LEU A 112 -18.35 0.86 -9.06
CA LEU A 112 -18.79 -0.48 -9.41
C LEU A 112 -17.82 -1.19 -10.37
N ILE A 113 -16.77 -1.80 -9.82
CA ILE A 113 -15.89 -2.68 -10.60
C ILE A 113 -16.52 -4.08 -10.66
N LYS A 114 -17.19 -4.39 -11.77
CA LYS A 114 -17.82 -5.71 -11.99
C LYS A 114 -16.83 -6.82 -12.32
N THR A 115 -15.61 -6.46 -12.71
CA THR A 115 -14.59 -7.43 -13.09
C THR A 115 -13.98 -8.08 -11.84
N GLY A 116 -13.98 -9.42 -11.78
CA GLY A 116 -13.38 -10.16 -10.67
C GLY A 116 -11.88 -9.89 -10.49
N LEU A 117 -11.39 -10.06 -9.26
CA LEU A 117 -10.01 -9.72 -8.87
C LEU A 117 -8.96 -10.41 -9.74
N ASP A 118 -9.11 -11.71 -10.03
CA ASP A 118 -8.13 -12.47 -10.82
C ASP A 118 -7.88 -11.86 -12.21
N LYS A 119 -8.95 -11.42 -12.88
CA LYS A 119 -8.84 -10.79 -14.20
C LYS A 119 -8.23 -9.38 -14.08
N ARG A 120 -8.54 -8.65 -13.00
CA ARG A 120 -7.93 -7.34 -12.72
C ARG A 120 -6.42 -7.46 -12.46
N LEU A 121 -6.00 -8.47 -11.70
CA LEU A 121 -4.57 -8.76 -11.46
C LEU A 121 -3.85 -9.17 -12.74
N ARG A 122 -4.49 -9.97 -13.61
CA ARG A 122 -3.94 -10.30 -14.94
C ARG A 122 -3.72 -9.07 -15.82
N TYR A 123 -4.63 -8.11 -15.76
CA TYR A 123 -4.57 -6.85 -16.51
C TYR A 123 -4.25 -5.67 -15.58
N ARG A 124 -3.29 -5.82 -14.66
CA ARG A 124 -3.04 -4.85 -13.59
C ARG A 124 -2.74 -3.44 -14.11
N PHE A 125 -2.06 -3.33 -15.25
CA PHE A 125 -1.79 -2.04 -15.90
C PHE A 125 -3.04 -1.27 -16.33
N LEU A 126 -4.15 -1.97 -16.64
CA LEU A 126 -5.46 -1.34 -16.90
C LEU A 126 -6.17 -1.03 -15.58
N ASP A 127 -6.09 -1.93 -14.60
CA ASP A 127 -6.75 -1.77 -13.31
C ASP A 127 -6.21 -0.55 -12.54
N LEU A 128 -4.90 -0.30 -12.66
CA LEU A 128 -4.22 0.89 -12.13
C LEU A 128 -4.65 2.20 -12.81
N ARG A 129 -5.39 2.16 -13.93
CA ARG A 129 -6.00 3.37 -14.52
C ARG A 129 -7.30 3.76 -13.84
N ASN A 130 -7.85 2.90 -12.98
CA ASN A 130 -8.95 3.25 -12.10
C ASN A 130 -8.42 4.14 -10.97
N PRO A 131 -8.99 5.35 -10.76
CA PRO A 131 -8.53 6.25 -9.71
C PRO A 131 -8.51 5.62 -8.32
N LYS A 132 -9.54 4.84 -7.95
CA LYS A 132 -9.60 4.20 -6.63
C LYS A 132 -8.48 3.19 -6.42
N THR A 133 -8.18 2.37 -7.44
CA THR A 133 -7.08 1.39 -7.35
C THR A 133 -5.71 2.07 -7.35
N MET A 134 -5.51 3.10 -8.17
CA MET A 134 -4.27 3.88 -8.18
C MET A 134 -4.02 4.56 -6.84
N THR A 135 -5.07 5.10 -6.21
CA THR A 135 -5.00 5.78 -4.93
C THR A 135 -4.45 4.89 -3.82
N ILE A 136 -4.75 3.58 -3.82
CA ILE A 136 -4.17 2.62 -2.86
C ILE A 136 -2.64 2.68 -2.90
N PHE A 137 -2.04 2.70 -4.10
CA PHE A 137 -0.58 2.75 -4.24
C PHE A 137 0.02 4.10 -3.88
N ARG A 138 -0.74 5.19 -4.03
CA ARG A 138 -0.29 6.52 -3.58
C ARG A 138 -0.24 6.58 -2.06
N VAL A 139 -1.26 6.05 -1.39
CA VAL A 139 -1.26 5.92 0.08
C VAL A 139 -0.15 4.98 0.53
N GLN A 140 0.02 3.82 -0.11
CA GLN A 140 1.11 2.89 0.19
C GLN A 140 2.49 3.55 0.06
N SER A 141 2.73 4.31 -1.01
CA SER A 141 3.99 5.05 -1.20
C SER A 141 4.25 6.04 -0.07
N LEU A 142 3.21 6.74 0.40
CA LEU A 142 3.35 7.67 1.52
C LEU A 142 3.58 6.93 2.85
N VAL A 143 2.94 5.78 3.07
CA VAL A 143 3.20 4.93 4.25
C VAL A 143 4.67 4.51 4.28
N CYS A 144 5.22 4.04 3.17
CA CYS A 144 6.64 3.69 3.10
C CYS A 144 7.55 4.88 3.40
N GLN A 145 7.24 6.06 2.86
CA GLN A 145 7.98 7.28 3.14
C GLN A 145 7.90 7.66 4.63
N ALA A 146 6.72 7.65 5.24
CA ALA A 146 6.53 8.00 6.64
C ALA A 146 7.30 7.07 7.58
N ILE A 147 7.35 5.77 7.26
CA ILE A 147 8.09 4.79 8.05
C ILE A 147 9.61 4.99 7.91
N ASP A 148 10.10 5.27 6.70
CA ASP A 148 11.51 5.62 6.48
C ASP A 148 11.90 6.90 7.26
N GLU A 149 11.08 7.95 7.17
CA GLU A 149 11.25 9.21 7.91
C GLU A 149 11.32 8.95 9.42
N PHE A 150 10.38 8.17 9.97
CA PHE A 150 10.35 7.79 11.39
C PHE A 150 11.65 7.13 11.85
N PHE A 151 12.12 6.11 11.13
CA PHE A 151 13.32 5.38 11.52
C PHE A 151 14.58 6.27 11.47
N ARG A 152 14.71 7.11 10.43
CA ARG A 152 15.85 8.04 10.31
C ARG A 152 15.85 9.10 11.42
N GLU A 153 14.69 9.66 11.75
CA GLU A 153 14.54 10.63 12.84
C GLU A 153 14.90 10.02 14.20
N LYS A 154 14.66 8.71 14.39
CA LYS A 154 15.02 7.95 15.60
C LYS A 154 16.46 7.43 15.62
N GLY A 155 17.26 7.76 14.60
CA GLY A 155 18.67 7.41 14.49
C GLY A 155 18.94 5.97 14.05
N PHE A 156 17.99 5.31 13.39
CA PHE A 156 18.22 3.99 12.82
C PHE A 156 19.05 4.08 11.53
N THR A 157 19.90 3.08 11.32
CA THR A 157 20.64 2.90 10.07
C THR A 157 19.88 1.94 9.15
N GLU A 158 19.59 2.39 7.93
CA GLU A 158 19.02 1.50 6.90
C GLU A 158 20.08 0.49 6.45
N VAL A 159 19.70 -0.77 6.38
CA VAL A 159 20.57 -1.87 5.92
C VAL A 159 19.88 -2.71 4.85
N HIS A 160 20.67 -3.39 4.02
CA HIS A 160 20.17 -4.29 3.00
C HIS A 160 20.85 -5.65 3.14
N THR A 161 20.04 -6.68 3.39
CA THR A 161 20.53 -8.04 3.66
C THR A 161 20.25 -8.97 2.49
N SER A 162 21.06 -10.03 2.35
CA SER A 162 20.92 -10.98 1.23
C SER A 162 19.56 -11.67 1.27
N LYS A 163 18.89 -11.72 0.12
CA LYS A 163 17.64 -12.48 -0.07
C LYS A 163 17.88 -13.90 -0.56
N LEU A 164 19.14 -14.25 -0.85
CA LEU A 164 19.59 -15.61 -1.10
C LEU A 164 20.32 -16.13 0.13
N VAL A 165 19.79 -17.17 0.76
CA VAL A 165 20.32 -17.77 1.98
C VAL A 165 20.66 -19.25 1.77
N ALA A 166 21.69 -19.73 2.46
CA ALA A 166 22.12 -21.12 2.37
C ALA A 166 21.19 -22.09 3.13
N GLN A 167 20.47 -21.58 4.13
CA GLN A 167 19.56 -22.36 4.98
C GLN A 167 18.28 -21.55 5.24
N ALA A 168 17.18 -22.25 5.51
CA ALA A 168 15.95 -21.61 5.95
C ALA A 168 16.17 -20.85 7.26
N THR A 169 15.62 -19.65 7.37
CA THR A 169 15.76 -18.79 8.56
C THR A 169 14.84 -19.20 9.71
N GLU A 170 13.74 -19.89 9.43
CA GLU A 170 12.73 -20.24 10.45
C GLU A 170 12.37 -21.73 10.36
N SER A 171 12.33 -22.41 11.52
CA SER A 171 11.92 -23.82 11.60
C SER A 171 10.42 -23.95 11.29
N GLY A 172 10.05 -24.81 10.34
CA GLY A 172 8.66 -25.18 10.06
C GLY A 172 7.97 -24.38 8.94
N ALA A 173 8.58 -23.30 8.45
CA ALA A 173 8.03 -22.52 7.35
C ALA A 173 8.46 -23.07 5.98
N ASN A 174 7.56 -23.07 5.00
CA ASN A 174 7.87 -23.51 3.64
C ASN A 174 8.75 -22.46 2.94
N VAL A 175 9.86 -22.88 2.36
CA VAL A 175 10.84 -22.03 1.66
C VAL A 175 10.82 -22.26 0.14
N PHE A 176 11.15 -21.23 -0.62
CA PHE A 176 11.41 -21.36 -2.07
C PHE A 176 12.86 -21.76 -2.32
N PRO A 177 13.14 -22.97 -2.85
CA PRO A 177 14.49 -23.37 -3.21
C PRO A 177 14.93 -22.69 -4.52
N VAL A 178 16.22 -22.35 -4.59
CA VAL A 178 16.88 -21.77 -5.76
C VAL A 178 18.12 -22.60 -6.07
N ASP A 179 18.35 -22.92 -7.35
CA ASP A 179 19.64 -23.43 -7.81
C ASP A 179 20.61 -22.26 -7.94
N TYR A 180 21.61 -22.22 -7.05
CA TYR A 180 22.66 -21.23 -7.00
C TYR A 180 23.97 -21.84 -7.47
N PHE A 181 24.14 -21.89 -8.80
CA PHE A 181 25.34 -22.42 -9.46
C PHE A 181 25.65 -23.89 -9.09
N GLY A 182 24.62 -24.75 -9.06
CA GLY A 182 24.75 -26.16 -8.68
C GLY A 182 24.73 -26.39 -7.16
N ARG A 183 24.58 -25.33 -6.36
CA ARG A 183 24.35 -25.41 -4.91
C ARG A 183 22.91 -25.05 -4.60
N ARG A 184 22.36 -25.66 -3.55
CA ARG A 184 21.02 -25.31 -3.09
C ARG A 184 21.08 -24.03 -2.25
N ALA A 185 20.28 -23.05 -2.65
CA ALA A 185 19.98 -21.86 -1.87
C ALA A 185 18.47 -21.72 -1.68
N TYR A 186 18.05 -20.72 -0.93
CA TYR A 186 16.65 -20.42 -0.67
C TYR A 186 16.41 -18.91 -0.72
N LEU A 187 15.18 -18.52 -1.05
CA LEU A 187 14.73 -17.16 -0.85
C LEU A 187 14.45 -16.90 0.64
N ALA A 188 14.94 -15.79 1.17
CA ALA A 188 14.82 -15.44 2.58
C ALA A 188 13.36 -15.14 2.98
N GLN A 189 12.92 -15.71 4.10
CA GLN A 189 11.57 -15.53 4.66
C GLN A 189 11.48 -14.32 5.59
N SER A 190 12.63 -13.91 6.14
CA SER A 190 12.84 -12.74 6.97
C SER A 190 14.34 -12.42 6.99
N PRO A 191 14.74 -11.16 7.27
CA PRO A 191 16.14 -10.79 7.48
C PRO A 191 16.62 -11.08 8.91
N GLN A 192 15.87 -11.86 9.71
CA GLN A 192 16.03 -12.01 11.16
C GLN A 192 17.46 -12.28 11.62
N PHE A 193 18.13 -13.28 11.04
CA PHE A 193 19.50 -13.60 11.44
C PHE A 193 20.50 -12.53 11.04
N TYR A 194 20.33 -11.88 9.89
CA TYR A 194 21.21 -10.80 9.48
C TYR A 194 21.08 -9.58 10.38
N LYS A 195 19.86 -9.17 10.74
CA LYS A 195 19.66 -8.02 11.65
C LYS A 195 20.20 -8.29 13.06
N GLN A 196 20.11 -9.53 13.55
CA GLN A 196 20.77 -9.93 14.81
C GLN A 196 22.30 -9.97 14.71
N MET A 197 22.86 -10.44 13.59
CA MET A 197 24.30 -10.38 13.36
C MET A 197 24.83 -8.93 13.34
N LEU A 198 24.03 -7.98 12.85
CA LEU A 198 24.39 -6.56 12.88
C LEU A 198 24.46 -6.00 14.29
N MET A 199 23.59 -6.45 15.20
CA MET A 199 23.69 -6.11 16.64
C MET A 199 25.04 -6.56 17.21
N ALA A 200 25.45 -7.80 16.89
CA ALA A 200 26.77 -8.32 17.28
C ALA A 200 27.95 -7.61 16.58
N ALA A 201 27.72 -7.01 15.42
CA ALA A 201 28.71 -6.20 14.70
C ALA A 201 28.84 -4.77 15.25
N GLY A 202 28.08 -4.41 16.28
CA GLY A 202 28.12 -3.10 16.94
C GLY A 202 27.12 -2.08 16.39
N PHE A 203 26.20 -2.49 15.50
CA PHE A 203 25.07 -1.63 15.16
C PHE A 203 24.09 -1.58 16.33
N GLU A 204 23.62 -0.39 16.69
CA GLU A 204 22.68 -0.25 17.81
C GLU A 204 21.22 -0.23 17.36
N LYS A 205 20.94 0.33 16.18
CA LYS A 205 19.60 0.49 15.63
C LYS A 205 19.65 0.32 14.13
N VAL A 206 18.99 -0.72 13.61
CA VAL A 206 18.93 -0.99 12.17
C VAL A 206 17.50 -1.21 11.72
N PHE A 207 17.19 -0.81 10.49
CA PHE A 207 15.95 -1.16 9.84
C PHE A 207 16.18 -1.55 8.38
N GLU A 208 15.27 -2.34 7.83
CA GLU A 208 15.27 -2.78 6.44
C GLU A 208 13.83 -2.80 5.92
N VAL A 209 13.61 -2.18 4.76
CA VAL A 209 12.38 -2.33 3.99
C VAL A 209 12.71 -3.11 2.73
N GLY A 210 12.20 -4.34 2.61
CA GLY A 210 12.62 -5.22 1.52
C GLY A 210 11.71 -6.42 1.30
N PRO A 211 11.86 -7.12 0.16
CA PRO A 211 11.06 -8.28 -0.15
C PRO A 211 11.41 -9.46 0.75
N VAL A 212 10.39 -10.21 1.14
CA VAL A 212 10.47 -11.49 1.83
C VAL A 212 9.56 -12.51 1.16
N PHE A 213 9.93 -13.78 1.27
CA PHE A 213 9.31 -14.85 0.48
C PHE A 213 8.87 -16.00 1.39
N ARG A 214 7.58 -16.37 1.36
CA ARG A 214 7.04 -17.49 2.14
C ARG A 214 6.28 -18.43 1.21
N ALA A 215 6.65 -19.71 1.16
CA ALA A 215 5.98 -20.68 0.30
C ALA A 215 4.69 -21.23 0.95
N GLU A 216 3.78 -20.32 1.34
CA GLU A 216 2.52 -20.67 1.98
C GLU A 216 1.69 -21.65 1.14
N LYS A 217 1.19 -22.72 1.76
CA LYS A 217 0.40 -23.75 1.07
C LYS A 217 -1.07 -23.35 0.86
N HIS A 218 -1.54 -22.39 1.65
CA HIS A 218 -2.95 -22.00 1.68
C HIS A 218 -3.12 -20.60 1.10
N HIS A 219 -4.02 -20.49 0.12
CA HIS A 219 -4.44 -19.21 -0.42
C HIS A 219 -5.47 -18.57 0.52
N THR A 220 -5.07 -17.51 1.22
CA THR A 220 -5.96 -16.76 2.12
C THR A 220 -5.96 -15.28 1.72
N PRO A 221 -6.98 -14.50 2.12
CA PRO A 221 -7.00 -13.05 1.89
C PRO A 221 -5.89 -12.27 2.61
N ARG A 222 -5.13 -12.89 3.52
CA ARG A 222 -4.13 -12.24 4.38
C ARG A 222 -2.69 -12.64 4.06
N HIS A 223 -2.47 -13.64 3.19
CA HIS A 223 -1.15 -14.20 2.93
C HIS A 223 -0.76 -14.06 1.46
N LEU A 224 0.48 -13.63 1.24
CA LEU A 224 1.13 -13.58 -0.07
C LEU A 224 2.44 -14.36 0.00
N CYS A 225 2.83 -14.97 -1.13
CA CYS A 225 4.11 -15.68 -1.21
C CYS A 225 5.32 -14.75 -1.31
N GLU A 226 5.09 -13.51 -1.73
CA GLU A 226 6.07 -12.43 -1.80
C GLU A 226 5.39 -11.17 -1.28
N TYR A 227 6.03 -10.50 -0.32
CA TYR A 227 5.56 -9.22 0.20
C TYR A 227 6.74 -8.37 0.65
N VAL A 228 6.50 -7.06 0.81
CA VAL A 228 7.49 -6.13 1.35
C VAL A 228 7.36 -6.15 2.87
N SER A 229 8.43 -6.55 3.55
CA SER A 229 8.53 -6.52 5.01
C SER A 229 9.19 -5.23 5.46
N ILE A 230 8.83 -4.80 6.66
CA ILE A 230 9.46 -3.72 7.39
C ILE A 230 10.04 -4.36 8.65
N ASP A 231 11.35 -4.46 8.68
CA ASP A 231 12.11 -5.12 9.73
C ASP A 231 12.98 -4.12 10.45
N PHE A 232 13.08 -4.23 11.77
CA PHE A 232 14.07 -3.49 12.55
C PHE A 232 14.60 -4.36 13.69
N GLU A 233 15.74 -3.95 14.24
CA GLU A 233 16.36 -4.53 15.43
C GLU A 233 17.05 -3.42 16.24
N VAL A 234 17.04 -3.54 17.57
CA VAL A 234 17.60 -2.56 18.50
C VAL A 234 18.44 -3.27 19.57
N SER A 235 19.68 -2.82 19.77
CA SER A 235 20.57 -3.27 20.85
C SER A 235 20.32 -2.51 22.15
N TYR A 236 20.83 -3.06 23.26
CA TYR A 236 20.81 -2.43 24.58
C TYR A 236 19.41 -2.08 25.11
N ILE A 237 18.39 -2.86 24.71
CA ILE A 237 17.05 -2.79 25.30
C ILE A 237 17.07 -3.31 26.75
N GLU A 238 16.20 -2.76 27.60
CA GLU A 238 15.97 -3.28 28.95
C GLU A 238 14.89 -4.37 28.92
N SER A 239 13.91 -4.25 28.02
CA SER A 239 12.84 -5.23 27.85
C SER A 239 12.20 -5.19 26.46
N ASP A 240 11.34 -6.15 26.19
CA ASP A 240 10.48 -6.18 25.00
C ASP A 240 9.54 -4.96 24.89
N GLU A 241 9.27 -4.24 25.98
CA GLU A 241 8.52 -2.98 25.97
C GLU A 241 9.25 -1.88 25.18
N ASP A 242 10.58 -1.87 25.16
CA ASP A 242 11.33 -0.89 24.37
C ASP A 242 11.11 -1.08 22.87
N VAL A 243 10.96 -2.34 22.44
CA VAL A 243 10.66 -2.69 21.05
C VAL A 243 9.20 -2.40 20.72
N MET A 244 8.26 -2.73 21.61
CA MET A 244 6.83 -2.40 21.43
C MET A 244 6.59 -0.89 21.31
N LYS A 245 7.32 -0.06 22.08
CA LYS A 245 7.29 1.40 21.95
C LYS A 245 7.72 1.87 20.56
N VAL A 246 8.80 1.32 20.00
CA VAL A 246 9.22 1.65 18.63
C VAL A 246 8.12 1.30 17.63
N VAL A 247 7.49 0.12 17.76
CA VAL A 247 6.40 -0.31 16.87
C VAL A 247 5.20 0.64 16.95
N GLU A 248 4.70 0.96 18.15
CA GLU A 248 3.51 1.79 18.27
C GLU A 248 3.75 3.24 17.84
N GLU A 249 4.92 3.79 18.12
CA GLU A 249 5.30 5.13 17.67
C GLU A 249 5.42 5.18 16.15
N MET A 250 5.98 4.14 15.52
CA MET A 250 6.07 4.01 14.06
C MET A 250 4.69 3.98 13.41
N ILE A 251 3.79 3.13 13.93
CA ILE A 251 2.42 3.00 13.42
C ILE A 251 1.64 4.30 13.63
N ALA A 252 1.77 4.93 14.80
CA ALA A 252 1.11 6.21 15.07
C ALA A 252 1.60 7.33 14.14
N HIS A 253 2.92 7.42 13.91
CA HIS A 253 3.51 8.38 12.98
C HIS A 253 3.02 8.17 11.53
N ALA A 254 2.98 6.92 11.06
CA ALA A 254 2.49 6.60 9.72
C ALA A 254 1.00 6.93 9.56
N CYS A 255 0.16 6.54 10.53
CA CYS A 255 -1.27 6.84 10.51
C CYS A 255 -1.55 8.36 10.55
N GLN A 256 -0.84 9.10 11.41
CA GLN A 256 -0.96 10.55 11.47
C GLN A 256 -0.56 11.19 10.13
N THR A 257 0.58 10.79 9.58
CA THR A 257 1.08 11.33 8.31
C THR A 257 0.11 11.08 7.15
N VAL A 258 -0.49 9.89 7.08
CA VAL A 258 -1.52 9.58 6.09
C VAL A 258 -2.78 10.41 6.33
N GLY A 259 -3.26 10.53 7.57
CA GLY A 259 -4.44 11.34 7.90
C GLY A 259 -4.28 12.82 7.56
N GLU A 260 -3.06 13.35 7.67
CA GLU A 260 -2.74 14.73 7.35
C GLU A 260 -2.54 14.97 5.84
N LYS A 261 -1.75 14.12 5.18
CA LYS A 261 -1.28 14.35 3.80
C LYS A 261 -2.14 13.66 2.72
N CYS A 262 -2.98 12.69 3.07
CA CYS A 262 -3.79 11.90 2.11
C CYS A 262 -5.30 12.13 2.22
N ARG A 263 -5.77 13.31 2.66
CA ARG A 263 -7.21 13.58 2.83
C ARG A 263 -8.04 13.31 1.58
N ASN A 264 -7.58 13.78 0.42
CA ASN A 264 -8.28 13.57 -0.86
C ASN A 264 -8.28 12.09 -1.26
N GLU A 265 -7.15 11.40 -1.07
CA GLU A 265 -7.00 9.98 -1.33
C GLU A 265 -7.93 9.14 -0.45
N LEU A 266 -8.03 9.47 0.84
CA LEU A 266 -8.91 8.82 1.80
C LEU A 266 -10.39 9.01 1.44
N GLU A 267 -10.77 10.21 1.00
CA GLU A 267 -12.12 10.48 0.47
C GLU A 267 -12.43 9.62 -0.76
N ILE A 268 -11.50 9.51 -1.72
CA ILE A 268 -11.65 8.64 -2.90
C ILE A 268 -11.82 7.17 -2.51
N LEU A 269 -11.10 6.73 -1.48
CA LEU A 269 -11.18 5.35 -0.99
C LEU A 269 -12.46 5.10 -0.17
N GLY A 270 -13.01 6.14 0.45
CA GLY A 270 -14.13 6.06 1.40
C GLY A 270 -13.69 5.48 2.74
N VAL A 271 -12.50 5.84 3.20
CA VAL A 271 -11.88 5.32 4.44
C VAL A 271 -11.44 6.50 5.29
N GLU A 272 -11.65 6.40 6.61
CA GLU A 272 -11.10 7.33 7.60
C GLU A 272 -9.95 6.64 8.33
N VAL A 273 -8.88 7.38 8.61
CA VAL A 273 -7.76 6.89 9.43
C VAL A 273 -8.04 7.30 10.87
N GLU A 274 -8.26 6.32 11.73
CA GLU A 274 -8.40 6.58 13.16
C GLU A 274 -7.06 7.02 13.76
N PRO A 275 -7.01 8.11 14.56
CA PRO A 275 -5.80 8.47 15.28
C PRO A 275 -5.37 7.35 16.24
N VAL A 276 -4.12 6.91 16.12
CA VAL A 276 -3.53 5.91 17.01
C VAL A 276 -3.08 6.62 18.28
N LYS A 277 -3.72 6.30 19.41
CA LYS A 277 -3.37 6.85 20.72
C LYS A 277 -2.39 5.93 21.43
N THR A 278 -1.17 6.39 21.63
CA THR A 278 -0.15 5.68 22.41
C THR A 278 -0.22 6.09 23.90
N PRO A 279 0.16 5.21 24.84
CA PRO A 279 0.52 3.81 24.62
C PRO A 279 -0.69 2.94 24.29
N LEU A 280 -0.52 1.98 23.38
CA LEU A 280 -1.52 0.95 23.07
C LEU A 280 -1.74 0.01 24.28
N PRO A 281 -2.88 -0.69 24.37
CA PRO A 281 -3.04 -1.73 25.39
C PRO A 281 -2.00 -2.85 25.23
N ARG A 282 -1.47 -3.33 26.35
CA ARG A 282 -0.60 -4.53 26.44
C ARG A 282 -1.44 -5.62 27.09
N ILE A 283 -1.72 -6.67 26.34
CA ILE A 283 -2.57 -7.77 26.75
C ILE A 283 -1.71 -9.02 26.82
N PRO A 284 -1.25 -9.44 28.02
CA PRO A 284 -0.55 -10.70 28.17
C PRO A 284 -1.44 -11.86 27.72
N MET A 285 -0.90 -12.86 27.02
CA MET A 285 -1.65 -14.00 26.49
C MET A 285 -2.46 -14.71 27.58
N ARG A 286 -1.89 -14.82 28.79
CA ARG A 286 -2.56 -15.41 29.97
C ARG A 286 -3.84 -14.65 30.34
N TYR A 287 -3.84 -13.34 30.15
CA TYR A 287 -4.99 -12.48 30.41
C TYR A 287 -5.97 -12.53 29.22
N ALA A 288 -5.47 -12.59 27.98
CA ALA A 288 -6.29 -12.81 26.79
C ALA A 288 -7.13 -14.09 26.90
N TYR A 289 -6.55 -15.20 27.37
CA TYR A 289 -7.31 -16.44 27.60
C TYR A 289 -8.50 -16.23 28.55
N LYS A 290 -8.29 -15.51 29.66
CA LYS A 290 -9.36 -15.22 30.64
C LYS A 290 -10.46 -14.35 30.04
N LEU A 291 -10.10 -13.34 29.24
CA LEU A 291 -11.06 -12.47 28.56
C LEU A 291 -11.92 -13.27 27.58
N LEU A 292 -11.29 -14.15 26.79
CA LEU A 292 -11.95 -15.00 25.82
C LEU A 292 -12.88 -16.03 26.48
N GLU A 293 -12.39 -16.73 27.51
CA GLU A 293 -13.17 -17.70 28.29
C GLU A 293 -14.36 -17.05 29.00
N GLY A 294 -14.18 -15.83 29.51
CA GLY A 294 -15.27 -15.03 30.07
C GLY A 294 -16.39 -14.69 29.08
N ARG A 295 -16.10 -14.73 27.77
CA ARG A 295 -17.07 -14.57 26.68
C ARG A 295 -17.53 -15.91 26.08
N GLY A 296 -17.19 -17.04 26.71
CA GLY A 296 -17.58 -18.38 26.28
C GLY A 296 -16.74 -18.96 25.14
N PHE A 297 -15.63 -18.33 24.78
CA PHE A 297 -14.70 -18.87 23.79
C PHE A 297 -13.74 -19.85 24.46
N LYS A 298 -13.61 -21.06 23.89
CA LYS A 298 -12.75 -22.10 24.45
C LYS A 298 -11.31 -21.90 23.99
N THR A 299 -10.42 -21.62 24.92
CA THR A 299 -8.97 -21.54 24.65
C THR A 299 -8.27 -22.85 25.01
N GLN A 300 -7.06 -23.03 24.47
CA GLN A 300 -6.19 -24.14 24.85
C GLN A 300 -4.94 -23.58 25.54
N PRO A 301 -4.60 -24.06 26.74
CA PRO A 301 -3.41 -23.58 27.45
C PRO A 301 -2.14 -23.79 26.63
N LEU A 302 -1.29 -22.76 26.58
CA LEU A 302 0.00 -22.77 25.88
C LEU A 302 -0.08 -22.95 24.36
N GLU A 303 -1.25 -22.72 23.77
CA GLU A 303 -1.43 -22.66 22.31
C GLU A 303 -1.63 -21.22 21.83
N ASP A 304 -1.35 -21.00 20.55
CA ASP A 304 -1.63 -19.72 19.92
C ASP A 304 -3.14 -19.49 19.73
N LEU A 305 -3.56 -18.23 19.56
CA LEU A 305 -4.93 -17.91 19.19
C LEU A 305 -5.18 -18.24 17.72
N ASP A 306 -6.32 -18.84 17.44
CA ASP A 306 -6.79 -18.95 16.07
C ASP A 306 -7.39 -17.61 15.57
N PRO A 307 -7.67 -17.48 14.26
CA PRO A 307 -8.25 -16.24 13.73
C PRO A 307 -9.61 -15.83 14.30
N GLU A 308 -10.36 -16.76 14.91
CA GLU A 308 -11.62 -16.43 15.57
C GLU A 308 -11.38 -15.84 16.96
N GLY A 309 -10.44 -16.42 17.71
CA GLY A 309 -9.96 -15.91 18.99
C GLY A 309 -9.38 -14.50 18.86
N GLU A 310 -8.53 -14.25 17.86
CA GLU A 310 -7.99 -12.90 17.57
C GLU A 310 -9.13 -11.89 17.32
N ARG A 311 -10.10 -12.23 16.45
CA ARG A 311 -11.22 -11.34 16.13
C ARG A 311 -12.09 -11.04 17.34
N LEU A 312 -12.35 -12.04 18.19
CA LEU A 312 -13.11 -11.84 19.40
C LEU A 312 -12.35 -10.97 20.39
N LEU A 313 -11.04 -11.21 20.55
CA LEU A 313 -10.18 -10.41 21.41
C LEU A 313 -10.13 -8.94 20.95
N SER A 314 -10.00 -8.67 19.65
CA SER A 314 -10.04 -7.31 19.11
C SER A 314 -11.35 -6.59 19.45
N ARG A 315 -12.49 -7.29 19.43
CA ARG A 315 -13.78 -6.71 19.85
C ARG A 315 -13.79 -6.39 21.35
N ILE A 316 -13.31 -7.31 22.19
CA ILE A 316 -13.22 -7.09 23.63
C ILE A 316 -12.32 -5.88 23.93
N VAL A 317 -11.15 -5.81 23.30
CA VAL A 317 -10.21 -4.70 23.51
C VAL A 317 -10.80 -3.37 23.04
N ARG A 318 -11.52 -3.36 21.91
CA ARG A 318 -12.23 -2.17 21.44
C ARG A 318 -13.31 -1.71 22.43
N GLU A 319 -14.05 -2.64 23.02
CA GLU A 319 -15.10 -2.36 24.01
C GLU A 319 -14.53 -1.86 25.35
N GLU A 320 -13.47 -2.48 25.86
CA GLU A 320 -12.94 -2.20 27.20
C GLU A 320 -11.90 -1.07 27.23
N TYR A 321 -11.08 -0.95 26.17
CA TYR A 321 -9.96 -0.01 26.10
C TYR A 321 -10.16 1.09 25.06
N GLY A 322 -11.22 1.00 24.23
CA GLY A 322 -11.48 1.99 23.18
C GLY A 322 -10.41 2.03 22.08
N SER A 323 -9.60 0.97 21.94
CA SER A 323 -8.50 0.89 20.98
C SER A 323 -8.80 -0.12 19.88
N GLY A 324 -8.51 0.25 18.63
CA GLY A 324 -8.52 -0.68 17.49
C GLY A 324 -7.21 -1.46 17.34
N LEU A 325 -6.16 -1.07 18.05
CA LEU A 325 -4.84 -1.70 18.03
C LEU A 325 -4.41 -2.09 19.44
N PHE A 326 -3.72 -3.21 19.59
CA PHE A 326 -3.12 -3.61 20.86
C PHE A 326 -1.99 -4.60 20.66
N PHE A 327 -1.10 -4.68 21.65
CA PHE A 327 -0.11 -5.75 21.71
C PHE A 327 -0.70 -6.93 22.45
N LEU A 328 -0.69 -8.10 21.82
CA LEU A 328 -0.77 -9.38 22.50
C LEU A 328 0.67 -9.75 22.83
N ASN A 329 1.03 -9.88 24.11
CA ASN A 329 2.40 -10.17 24.54
C ASN A 329 2.45 -11.36 25.49
N GLU A 330 3.65 -11.77 25.93
CA GLU A 330 3.84 -12.98 26.73
C GLU A 330 3.30 -14.24 26.06
N TYR A 331 3.68 -14.50 24.81
CA TYR A 331 3.27 -15.73 24.13
C TYR A 331 3.85 -16.99 24.79
N PRO A 332 3.16 -18.14 24.72
CA PRO A 332 3.72 -19.40 25.17
C PRO A 332 4.95 -19.79 24.35
N TRP A 333 5.91 -20.48 24.96
CA TRP A 333 7.16 -20.88 24.30
C TRP A 333 6.99 -21.81 23.09
N PRO A 334 6.19 -22.89 23.14
CA PRO A 334 6.17 -23.90 22.08
C PRO A 334 5.91 -23.39 20.65
N PRO A 335 4.97 -22.44 20.39
CA PRO A 335 4.75 -21.94 19.03
C PRO A 335 5.74 -20.87 18.57
N ARG A 336 6.58 -20.32 19.45
CA ARG A 336 7.47 -19.20 19.10
C ARG A 336 8.81 -19.69 18.55
N PRO A 337 9.49 -18.90 17.69
CA PRO A 337 10.79 -19.24 17.17
C PRO A 337 11.84 -19.47 18.27
N PHE A 338 12.82 -20.34 18.01
CA PHE A 338 13.84 -20.73 18.98
C PHE A 338 14.71 -19.56 19.51
N TYR A 339 14.78 -18.45 18.78
CA TYR A 339 15.57 -17.27 19.15
C TYR A 339 14.81 -16.33 20.09
N THR A 340 13.56 -16.63 20.43
CA THR A 340 12.79 -15.82 21.36
C THR A 340 13.33 -15.97 22.79
N MET A 341 13.42 -14.86 23.53
CA MET A 341 13.83 -14.92 24.94
C MET A 341 12.67 -15.41 25.82
N ARG A 342 12.93 -16.34 26.73
CA ARG A 342 11.95 -16.79 27.73
C ARG A 342 11.90 -15.83 28.91
N ILE A 343 10.76 -15.80 29.60
CA ILE A 343 10.64 -15.09 30.88
C ILE A 343 11.32 -15.94 31.96
N GLU A 344 12.30 -15.40 32.69
CA GLU A 344 13.13 -16.17 33.61
C GLU A 344 12.32 -16.86 34.71
N GLU A 345 11.35 -16.15 35.27
CA GLU A 345 10.50 -16.62 36.37
C GLU A 345 9.43 -17.62 35.91
N THR A 346 9.04 -17.57 34.63
CA THR A 346 7.98 -18.40 34.05
C THR A 346 8.37 -18.83 32.62
N PRO A 347 9.31 -19.78 32.50
CA PRO A 347 10.00 -20.09 31.23
C PRO A 347 9.10 -20.75 30.18
N GLU A 348 7.87 -21.12 30.53
CA GLU A 348 6.84 -21.54 29.58
C GLU A 348 6.26 -20.38 28.76
N TRP A 349 6.60 -19.13 29.12
CA TRP A 349 6.24 -17.89 28.44
C TRP A 349 7.46 -17.13 27.94
N THR A 350 7.21 -16.17 27.04
CA THR A 350 8.26 -15.51 26.26
C THR A 350 8.17 -14.00 26.26
N ARG A 351 9.30 -13.34 26.04
CA ARG A 351 9.39 -11.91 25.71
C ARG A 351 9.12 -11.71 24.22
N SER A 352 7.93 -12.09 23.79
CA SER A 352 7.49 -11.87 22.42
C SER A 352 6.05 -11.37 22.38
N PHE A 353 5.75 -10.69 21.29
CA PHE A 353 4.50 -10.00 21.10
C PHE A 353 4.11 -9.98 19.63
N ASP A 354 2.83 -9.79 19.40
CA ASP A 354 2.23 -9.48 18.11
C ASP A 354 1.42 -8.19 18.26
N LEU A 355 1.48 -7.31 17.26
CA LEU A 355 0.58 -6.15 17.17
C LEU A 355 -0.66 -6.57 16.38
N ILE A 356 -1.83 -6.50 17.02
CA ILE A 356 -3.11 -6.81 16.39
C ILE A 356 -3.79 -5.50 15.96
N TRP A 357 -4.30 -5.46 14.72
CA TRP A 357 -5.02 -4.34 14.12
C TRP A 357 -6.37 -4.81 13.54
#